data_AF-A0A1G9P549-F1
#
_entry.id   AF-A0A1G9P549-F1
#
_cell.length_a   1.000
_cell.length_b   1.000
_cell.length_c   1.000
_cell.angle_alpha   90.00
_cell.angle_beta   90.00
_cell.angle_gamma   90.00
#
_symmetry.space_group_name_H-M   'P 1'
#
loop_
_entity.id
_entity.type
_entity.pdbx_description
1 polymer ?
#
loop_
_entity_poly.entity_id
_entity_poly.type
_entity_poly.pdbx_seq_one_letter_code
_entity_poly.pdbx_strand_id
1 'polypeptide(L)'
;MGSERNFGIVFGAVFSIFAVLGLAYGGWYWPFAAVFGLVCLVLAFVFPEALRIPNRVWFRFGQLLHSVISPVVMFLVFAITFVPIGIVFRLRRKDLLEQGFDRKKISYWNERTEPQGNMSRQF
;
A
#
# COMPACT_ATOMS: atom_id res chain seq x y z
N MET A 1 -12.05 7.13 -11.19
CA MET A 1 -12.36 5.99 -12.08
C MET A 1 -11.44 6.13 -13.28
N GLY A 2 -10.61 5.14 -13.58
CA GLY A 2 -9.69 5.21 -14.72
C GLY A 2 -10.45 5.11 -16.05
N SER A 3 -9.90 5.74 -17.09
CA SER A 3 -10.47 5.70 -18.44
C SER A 3 -10.56 4.25 -18.96
N GLU A 4 -11.72 3.89 -19.52
CA GLU A 4 -12.05 2.57 -20.07
C GLU A 4 -11.07 2.16 -21.17
N ARG A 5 -10.60 3.13 -21.95
CA ARG A 5 -9.57 2.93 -22.98
C ARG A 5 -8.24 2.52 -22.37
N ASN A 6 -7.83 3.13 -21.26
CA ASN A 6 -6.57 2.81 -20.60
C ASN A 6 -6.61 1.41 -19.97
N PHE A 7 -7.77 1.02 -19.42
CA PHE A 7 -8.00 -0.36 -18.97
C PHE A 7 -7.82 -1.35 -20.13
N GLY A 8 -8.45 -1.12 -21.28
CA GLY A 8 -8.30 -1.99 -22.45
C GLY A 8 -6.88 -2.07 -23.00
N ILE A 9 -6.13 -0.96 -23.00
CA ILE A 9 -4.71 -0.94 -23.41
C ILE A 9 -3.85 -1.76 -22.45
N VAL A 10 -4.02 -1.60 -21.13
CA VAL A 10 -3.24 -2.34 -20.13
C VAL A 10 -3.50 -3.84 -20.25
N PHE A 11 -4.76 -4.26 -20.29
CA PHE A 11 -5.10 -5.69 -20.44
C PHE A 11 -4.64 -6.24 -21.79
N GLY A 12 -4.82 -5.47 -22.88
CA GLY A 12 -4.30 -5.81 -24.19
C GLY A 12 -2.78 -6.05 -24.17
N ALA A 13 -2.01 -5.13 -23.60
CA ALA A 13 -0.56 -5.24 -23.48
C ALA A 13 -0.14 -6.45 -22.63
N VAL A 14 -0.80 -6.68 -21.49
CA VAL A 14 -0.52 -7.84 -20.61
C VAL A 14 -0.76 -9.15 -21.37
N PHE A 15 -1.90 -9.30 -22.04
CA PHE A 15 -2.19 -10.51 -22.81
C PHE A 15 -1.25 -10.68 -24.01
N SER A 16 -0.85 -9.60 -24.68
CA SER A 16 0.17 -9.64 -25.73
C SER A 16 1.52 -10.12 -25.20
N ILE A 17 1.95 -9.69 -24.01
CA ILE A 17 3.19 -10.18 -23.37
C ILE A 17 3.06 -11.69 -23.10
N PHE A 18 1.95 -12.15 -22.53
CA PHE A 18 1.71 -13.58 -22.31
C PHE A 18 1.70 -14.39 -23.61
N ALA A 19 1.15 -13.83 -24.69
CA ALA A 19 1.16 -14.45 -26.01
C ALA A 19 2.59 -14.60 -26.56
N VAL A 20 3.41 -13.54 -26.46
CA VAL A 20 4.82 -13.56 -26.90
C VAL A 20 5.64 -14.55 -26.07
N LEU A 21 5.45 -14.56 -24.75
CA LEU A 21 6.12 -15.53 -23.87
C LEU A 21 5.67 -16.96 -24.18
N GLY A 22 4.36 -17.19 -24.34
CA GLY A 22 3.83 -18.50 -24.73
C GLY A 22 4.41 -18.99 -26.06
N LEU A 23 4.58 -18.09 -27.03
CA LEU A 23 5.21 -18.39 -28.33
C LEU A 23 6.70 -18.74 -28.16
N ALA A 24 7.44 -18.01 -27.33
CA ALA A 24 8.86 -18.22 -27.08
C ALA A 24 9.16 -19.53 -26.31
N TYR A 25 8.28 -19.92 -25.40
CA TYR A 25 8.43 -21.13 -24.57
C TYR A 25 7.62 -22.35 -25.08
N GLY A 26 6.97 -22.24 -26.25
CA GLY A 26 6.22 -23.33 -26.88
C GLY A 26 4.92 -23.73 -26.15
N GLY A 27 4.33 -22.83 -25.36
CA GLY A 27 3.13 -23.11 -24.58
C GLY A 27 1.87 -23.09 -25.45
N TRP A 28 1.04 -24.15 -25.37
CA TRP A 28 -0.22 -24.29 -26.15
C TRP A 28 -1.23 -23.14 -25.98
N TYR A 29 -1.12 -22.35 -24.91
CA TYR A 29 -2.02 -21.24 -24.58
C TYR A 29 -1.74 -19.94 -25.35
N TRP A 30 -0.64 -19.84 -26.11
CA TRP A 30 -0.26 -18.63 -26.84
C TRP A 30 -1.31 -18.08 -27.82
N PRO A 31 -2.06 -18.89 -28.61
CA PRO A 31 -3.01 -18.35 -29.57
C PRO A 31 -4.24 -17.76 -28.88
N PHE A 32 -4.68 -18.36 -27.77
CA PHE A 32 -5.78 -17.84 -26.97
C PHE A 32 -5.41 -16.50 -26.33
N ALA A 33 -4.20 -16.39 -25.77
CA ALA A 33 -3.69 -15.13 -25.22
C ALA A 33 -3.57 -14.04 -26.30
N ALA A 34 -3.11 -14.40 -27.50
CA ALA A 34 -3.00 -13.47 -28.64
C ALA A 34 -4.38 -12.93 -29.08
N VAL A 35 -5.36 -13.83 -29.23
CA VAL A 35 -6.73 -13.45 -29.60
C VAL A 35 -7.36 -12.56 -28.54
N PHE A 36 -7.24 -12.91 -27.25
CA PHE A 36 -7.78 -12.10 -26.18
C PHE A 36 -7.14 -10.71 -26.11
N GLY A 37 -5.81 -10.64 -26.25
CA GLY A 37 -5.07 -9.37 -26.30
C GLY A 37 -5.50 -8.49 -27.47
N LEU A 38 -5.63 -9.08 -28.67
CA LEU A 38 -6.09 -8.37 -29.86
C LEU A 38 -7.52 -7.83 -29.68
N VAL A 39 -8.43 -8.66 -29.18
CA VAL A 39 -9.82 -8.26 -28.92
C VAL A 39 -9.89 -7.12 -27.90
N CYS A 40 -9.13 -7.21 -26.80
CA CYS A 40 -9.05 -6.13 -25.82
C CYS A 40 -8.52 -4.82 -26.42
N LEU A 41 -7.48 -4.88 -27.26
CA LEU A 41 -6.94 -3.70 -27.94
C LEU A 41 -7.96 -3.11 -28.92
N VAL A 42 -8.55 -3.93 -29.78
CA VAL A 42 -9.57 -3.46 -30.75
C VAL A 42 -10.75 -2.80 -30.02
N LEU A 43 -11.27 -3.42 -28.96
CA LEU A 43 -12.34 -2.84 -28.15
C LEU A 43 -11.89 -1.53 -27.48
N ALA A 44 -10.64 -1.41 -27.04
CA ALA A 44 -10.13 -0.19 -26.44
C ALA A 44 -10.12 1.02 -27.41
N PHE A 45 -9.90 0.78 -28.70
CA PHE A 45 -9.85 1.84 -29.73
C PHE A 45 -11.19 2.07 -30.43
N VAL A 46 -11.97 1.02 -30.69
CA VAL A 46 -13.20 1.09 -31.49
C VAL A 46 -14.43 1.31 -30.62
N PHE A 47 -14.53 0.63 -29.48
CA PHE A 47 -15.73 0.68 -28.64
C PHE A 47 -15.42 0.54 -27.14
N PRO A 48 -14.80 1.58 -26.53
CA PRO A 48 -14.34 1.53 -25.14
C PRO A 48 -15.49 1.39 -24.12
N GLU A 49 -16.73 1.76 -24.48
CA GLU A 49 -17.90 1.64 -23.60
C GLU A 49 -18.20 0.19 -23.20
N ALA A 50 -17.90 -0.79 -24.06
CA ALA A 50 -18.07 -2.21 -23.70
C ALA A 50 -17.15 -2.64 -22.53
N LEU A 51 -15.98 -1.99 -22.37
CA LEU A 51 -15.08 -2.25 -21.25
C LEU A 51 -15.50 -1.56 -19.95
N ARG A 52 -16.57 -0.76 -19.94
CA ARG A 52 -17.01 -0.03 -18.74
C ARG A 52 -17.40 -0.94 -17.58
N ILE A 53 -18.12 -2.02 -17.86
CA ILE A 53 -18.55 -2.99 -16.83
C ILE A 53 -17.33 -3.74 -16.25
N PRO A 54 -16.47 -4.39 -17.06
CA PRO A 54 -15.23 -5.00 -16.58
C PRO A 54 -14.33 -4.04 -15.81
N ASN A 55 -14.13 -2.83 -16.33
CA ASN A 55 -13.31 -1.80 -15.70
C ASN A 55 -13.82 -1.45 -14.30
N ARG A 56 -15.14 -1.29 -14.14
CA ARG A 56 -15.75 -0.99 -12.84
C ARG A 56 -15.58 -2.13 -11.84
N VAL A 57 -15.75 -3.38 -12.28
CA VAL A 57 -15.55 -4.56 -11.42
C VAL A 57 -14.08 -4.67 -11.00
N TRP A 58 -13.16 -4.51 -11.94
CA TRP A 58 -11.72 -4.52 -11.66
C TRP A 58 -11.31 -3.41 -10.69
N PHE A 59 -11.82 -2.19 -10.85
CA PHE A 59 -11.55 -1.10 -9.92
C PHE A 59 -12.06 -1.40 -8.51
N ARG A 60 -13.28 -1.96 -8.38
CA ARG A 60 -13.80 -2.37 -7.07
C ARG A 60 -12.96 -3.47 -6.43
N PHE A 61 -12.53 -4.45 -7.22
CA PHE A 61 -11.61 -5.48 -6.75
C PHE A 61 -10.29 -4.88 -6.26
N GLY A 62 -9.70 -3.96 -7.04
CA GLY A 62 -8.49 -3.24 -6.65
C GLY A 62 -8.66 -2.43 -5.36
N GLN A 63 -9.83 -1.82 -5.15
CA GLN A 63 -10.15 -1.11 -3.90
C GLN A 63 -10.27 -2.07 -2.71
N LEU A 64 -10.94 -3.21 -2.86
CA LEU A 64 -11.03 -4.22 -1.81
C LEU A 64 -9.64 -4.78 -1.46
N LEU A 65 -8.85 -5.08 -2.49
CA LEU A 65 -7.48 -5.54 -2.31
C LEU A 65 -6.62 -4.49 -1.61
N HIS A 66 -6.75 -3.22 -2.00
CA HIS A 66 -6.07 -2.11 -1.32
C HIS A 66 -6.49 -1.98 0.15
N SER A 67 -7.76 -2.20 0.47
CA SER A 67 -8.25 -2.19 1.85
C SER A 67 -7.60 -3.26 2.73
N VAL A 68 -7.11 -4.36 2.15
CA VAL A 68 -6.37 -5.41 2.86
C VAL A 68 -4.87 -5.12 2.86
N ILE A 69 -4.32 -4.72 1.70
CA ILE A 69 -2.89 -4.43 1.56
C ILE A 69 -2.47 -3.25 2.43
N SER A 70 -3.27 -2.18 2.49
CA SER A 70 -2.95 -0.97 3.24
C SER A 70 -2.66 -1.24 4.73
N PRO A 71 -3.55 -1.91 5.51
CA PRO A 71 -3.25 -2.26 6.89
C PRO A 71 -2.12 -3.29 7.02
N VAL A 72 -1.97 -4.23 6.08
CA VAL A 72 -0.84 -5.19 6.10
C VAL A 72 0.50 -4.47 5.94
N VAL A 73 0.61 -3.55 4.98
CA VAL A 73 1.82 -2.75 4.77
C VAL A 73 2.08 -1.85 5.97
N MET A 74 1.05 -1.19 6.51
CA MET A 74 1.19 -0.36 7.71
C MET A 74 1.66 -1.19 8.92
N PHE A 75 1.12 -2.39 9.09
CA PHE A 75 1.55 -3.33 10.13
C PHE A 75 3.01 -3.74 9.95
N LEU A 76 3.44 -4.05 8.73
CA LEU A 76 4.84 -4.38 8.44
C LEU A 76 5.77 -3.20 8.72
N VAL A 77 5.40 -1.98 8.31
CA VAL A 77 6.16 -0.77 8.64
C VAL A 77 6.26 -0.60 10.16
N PHE A 78 5.15 -0.76 10.89
CA PHE A 78 5.17 -0.70 12.35
C PHE A 78 6.10 -1.76 12.97
N ALA A 79 5.98 -3.01 12.51
CA ALA A 79 6.74 -4.14 13.01
C ALA A 79 8.24 -4.05 12.68
N ILE A 80 8.62 -3.47 11.55
CA ILE A 80 10.02 -3.36 11.12
C ILE A 80 10.67 -2.09 11.66
N THR A 81 9.92 -1.01 11.86
CA THR A 81 10.49 0.27 12.31
C THR A 81 10.31 0.46 13.81
N PHE A 82 9.07 0.44 14.32
CA PHE A 82 8.78 0.84 15.70
C PHE A 82 9.05 -0.27 16.71
N VAL A 83 8.71 -1.52 16.37
CA VAL A 83 8.95 -2.66 17.27
C VAL A 83 10.43 -2.84 17.62
N PRO A 84 11.41 -2.85 16.67
CA PRO A 84 12.81 -2.97 17.05
C PRO A 84 13.31 -1.78 17.87
N ILE A 85 12.83 -0.56 17.62
CA ILE A 85 13.15 0.60 18.47
C ILE A 85 12.71 0.33 19.91
N GLY A 86 11.49 -0.18 20.12
CA GLY A 86 10.99 -0.56 21.44
C GLY A 86 11.82 -1.69 22.09
N ILE A 87 12.21 -2.71 21.30
CA ILE A 87 13.09 -3.79 21.77
C ILE A 87 14.45 -3.22 22.20
N VAL A 88 15.04 -2.32 21.41
CA VAL A 88 16.32 -1.67 21.72
C VAL A 88 16.22 -0.88 23.03
N PHE A 89 15.16 -0.10 23.24
CA PHE A 89 14.96 0.63 24.50
C PHE A 89 14.80 -0.31 25.69
N ARG A 90 14.05 -1.42 25.52
CA ARG A 90 13.88 -2.45 26.56
C ARG A 90 15.20 -3.14 26.91
N LEU A 91 16.02 -3.48 25.91
CA LEU A 91 17.35 -4.06 26.11
C LEU A 91 18.31 -3.07 26.79
N ARG A 92 18.22 -1.78 26.45
CA ARG A 92 19.04 -0.73 27.06
C ARG A 92 18.58 -0.33 28.47
N ARG A 93 17.47 -0.90 28.98
CA ARG A 93 16.79 -0.52 30.24
C ARG A 93 16.64 1.01 30.40
N LYS A 94 16.55 1.74 29.29
CA LYS A 94 16.31 3.18 29.31
C LYS A 94 14.81 3.39 29.38
N ASP A 95 14.31 3.56 30.60
CA ASP A 95 12.93 3.95 30.84
C ASP A 95 12.81 5.47 30.67
N LEU A 96 12.73 5.91 29.42
CA LEU A 96 12.56 7.34 29.09
C LEU A 96 11.19 7.88 29.52
N LEU A 97 10.24 6.99 29.80
CA LEU A 97 8.85 7.32 30.09
C LEU A 97 8.48 7.06 31.56
N GLU A 98 9.46 6.67 32.40
CA GLU A 98 9.24 6.26 33.80
C GLU A 98 8.00 5.35 33.98
N GLN A 99 7.84 4.36 33.10
CA GLN A 99 6.65 3.51 33.05
C GLN A 99 6.51 2.59 34.27
N GLY A 100 7.61 2.38 35.01
CA GLY A 100 7.59 1.62 36.26
C GLY A 100 6.78 2.31 37.36
N PHE A 101 5.73 1.65 37.84
CA PHE A 101 4.94 2.15 38.98
C PHE A 101 5.77 2.06 40.27
N ASP A 102 6.25 3.19 40.76
CA ASP A 102 6.99 3.33 42.01
C ASP A 102 6.03 3.68 43.17
N ARG A 103 5.76 2.69 44.04
CA ARG A 103 4.92 2.88 45.24
C ARG A 103 5.53 3.81 46.29
N LYS A 104 6.81 4.16 46.19
CA LYS A 104 7.48 5.06 47.12
C LYS A 104 7.51 6.51 46.64
N LYS A 105 7.19 6.79 45.38
CA LYS A 105 7.07 8.17 44.87
C LYS A 105 5.81 8.83 45.43
N ILE A 106 5.98 9.99 46.06
CA ILE A 106 4.88 10.82 46.61
C ILE A 106 4.07 11.46 45.46
N SER A 107 4.74 11.75 44.33
CA SER A 107 4.12 12.28 43.11
C SER A 107 4.93 11.85 41.89
N TYR A 108 4.25 11.56 40.78
CA TYR A 108 4.86 11.32 39.46
C TYR A 108 5.00 12.61 38.64
N TRP A 109 4.60 13.75 39.20
CA TRP A 109 4.71 15.03 38.53
C TRP A 109 6.18 15.45 38.45
N ASN A 110 6.72 15.55 37.23
CA ASN A 110 8.04 16.12 37.02
C ASN A 110 7.93 17.65 37.08
N GLU A 111 8.44 18.24 38.16
CA GLU A 111 8.51 19.69 38.30
C GLU A 111 9.44 20.27 37.23
N ARG A 112 8.95 21.27 36.50
CA ARG A 112 9.76 21.95 35.49
C ARG A 112 10.74 22.87 36.22
N THR A 113 12.03 22.62 36.03
CA THR A 113 13.12 23.44 36.58
C THR A 113 13.32 24.75 35.80
N GLU A 114 12.76 24.84 34.59
CA GLU A 114 12.88 26.03 33.75
C GLU A 114 11.81 27.07 34.09
N PRO A 115 12.19 28.34 34.31
CA PRO A 115 11.24 29.41 34.55
C PRO A 115 10.37 29.64 33.32
N GLN A 116 9.10 29.94 33.55
CA GLN A 116 8.11 30.14 32.49
C GLN A 116 8.58 31.25 31.54
N GLY A 117 8.93 30.87 30.30
CA GLY A 117 9.38 31.80 29.28
C GLY A 117 8.30 32.84 28.99
N ASN A 118 8.71 34.11 28.90
CA ASN A 118 7.81 35.23 28.65
C ASN A 118 7.13 35.06 27.27
N MET A 119 5.79 35.05 27.24
CA MET A 119 4.96 34.83 26.03
C MET A 119 5.19 35.84 24.89
N SER A 120 5.94 36.91 25.14
CA SER A 120 6.35 37.90 24.16
C SER A 120 7.40 37.42 23.15
N ARG A 121 8.04 36.27 23.37
CA ARG A 121 9.02 35.66 22.44
C ARG A 121 8.70 34.20 22.14
N GLN A 122 7.50 33.94 21.61
CA GLN A 122 7.02 32.60 21.26
C GLN A 122 7.21 32.21 19.78
N PHE A 123 7.66 33.15 18.94
CA PHE A 123 7.90 32.97 17.50
C PHE A 123 9.34 33.35 17.14
#